data_AF-A0A5C6RRT7-F1
#
_entry.id   AF-A0A5C6RRT7-F1
#
_cell.length_a   1.000
_cell.length_b   1.000
_cell.length_c   1.000
_cell.angle_alpha   90.00
_cell.angle_beta   90.00
_cell.angle_gamma   90.00
#
_symmetry.space_group_name_H-M   'P 1'
#
loop_
_entity.id
_entity.type
_entity.pdbx_description
1 polymer ?
#
loop_
_entity_poly.entity_id
_entity_poly.type
_entity_poly.pdbx_seq_one_letter_code
_entity_poly.pdbx_strand_id
1 'polypeptide(L)' 'MFANELFNKDMTLFNEAIKTLDACENEVIAMGKLNEFGATYDWDLENEHLLMLQNKVQRRFL' A
#
# COMPACT_ATOMS: atom_id res chain seq x y z
N MET A 1 4.05 -6.92 10.20
CA MET A 1 2.72 -7.21 9.58
C MET A 1 2.25 -5.91 8.95
N PHE A 2 2.09 -5.83 7.63
CA PHE A 2 1.70 -4.58 6.96
C PHE A 2 0.42 -3.97 7.55
N ALA A 3 -0.59 -4.79 7.86
CA ALA A 3 -1.82 -4.33 8.50
C ALA A 3 -1.59 -3.66 9.87
N ASN A 4 -0.63 -4.13 10.67
CA ASN A 4 -0.35 -3.55 11.99
C ASN A 4 0.36 -2.22 11.88
N GLU A 5 1.36 -2.13 11.01
CA GLU A 5 2.26 -0.98 10.92
C GLU A 5 1.68 0.14 10.05
N LEU A 6 0.87 -0.21 9.04
CA LEU A 6 0.31 0.73 8.08
C LEU A 6 -1.19 0.93 8.31
N PHE A 7 -1.93 -0.07 8.76
CA PHE A 7 -3.39 0.01 8.86
C PHE A 7 -3.90 -0.05 10.31
N ASN A 8 -3.06 0.23 11.30
CA ASN A 8 -3.42 0.21 12.73
C ASN A 8 -4.14 -1.09 13.16
N LYS A 9 -3.67 -2.23 12.63
CA LYS A 9 -4.23 -3.59 12.83
C LYS A 9 -5.62 -3.81 12.21
N ASP A 10 -6.11 -2.87 11.40
CA ASP A 10 -7.33 -3.03 10.65
C ASP A 10 -7.09 -3.91 9.42
N MET A 11 -7.46 -5.18 9.56
CA MET A 11 -7.36 -6.17 8.51
C MET A 11 -8.37 -5.93 7.38
N THR A 12 -9.47 -5.22 7.64
CA THR A 12 -10.46 -4.89 6.61
C THR A 12 -9.88 -3.85 5.67
N LEU A 13 -9.36 -2.75 6.21
CA LEU A 13 -8.71 -1.69 5.44
C LEU A 13 -7.49 -2.22 4.68
N PHE A 14 -6.68 -3.07 5.33
CA PHE A 14 -5.56 -3.72 4.64
C PHE A 14 -6.03 -4.55 3.43
N ASN A 15 -7.04 -5.41 3.61
CA ASN A 15 -7.53 -6.26 2.53
C ASN A 15 -8.18 -5.44 1.39
N GLU A 16 -8.86 -4.35 1.72
CA GLU A 16 -9.42 -3.42 0.73
C GLU A 16 -8.33 -2.70 -0.05
N ALA A 17 -7.31 -2.17 0.63
CA ALA A 17 -6.18 -1.51 -0.02
C ALA A 17 -5.44 -2.47 -0.96
N ILE A 18 -5.20 -3.71 -0.53
CA ILE A 18 -4.59 -4.74 -1.39
C ILE A 18 -5.48 -5.01 -2.60
N LYS A 19 -6.80 -5.21 -2.44
CA LYS A 19 -7.74 -5.39 -3.56
C LYS A 19 -7.75 -4.21 -4.52
N THR A 20 -7.66 -2.98 -4.02
CA THR A 20 -7.58 -1.78 -4.86
C THR A 20 -6.29 -1.73 -5.67
N LEU A 21 -5.15 -2.01 -5.03
CA LEU A 21 -3.84 -2.08 -5.70
C LEU A 21 -3.78 -3.22 -6.71
N ASP A 22 -4.43 -4.34 -6.39
CA ASP A 22 -4.62 -5.52 -7.24
C ASP A 22 -5.35 -5.20 -8.54
N ALA A 23 -6.36 -4.33 -8.48
CA ALA A 23 -7.19 -3.96 -9.62
C ALA A 23 -6.59 -2.84 -10.48
N CYS A 24 -5.43 -2.29 -10.12
CA CYS A 24 -4.79 -1.22 -10.88
C CYS A 24 -4.24 -1.74 -12.22
N GLU A 25 -4.43 -0.98 -13.29
CA GLU A 25 -4.07 -1.38 -14.65
C GLU A 25 -2.56 -1.34 -14.92
N ASN A 26 -1.82 -0.51 -14.16
CA ASN A 26 -0.38 -0.33 -14.32
C ASN A 26 0.26 0.19 -13.02
N GLU A 27 1.60 0.14 -12.99
CA GLU A 27 2.42 0.58 -11.85
C GLU A 27 2.12 2.03 -11.43
N VAL A 28 1.96 2.93 -12.40
CA VAL A 28 1.76 4.37 -12.12
C VAL A 28 0.46 4.59 -11.34
N ILE A 29 -0.63 3.95 -11.76
CA ILE A 29 -1.92 4.02 -11.07
C ILE A 29 -1.81 3.39 -9.67
N ALA A 30 -1.16 2.22 -9.55
CA ALA A 30 -1.00 1.52 -8.29
C ALA A 30 -0.18 2.33 -7.27
N MET A 31 0.93 2.93 -7.69
CA MET A 31 1.77 3.78 -6.84
C MET A 31 1.06 5.08 -6.46
N GLY A 32 0.26 5.66 -7.36
CA GLY A 32 -0.62 6.78 -7.05
C GLY A 32 -1.61 6.44 -5.93
N LYS A 33 -2.30 5.30 -6.04
CA LYS A 33 -3.23 4.81 -5.00
C LYS A 33 -2.52 4.51 -3.68
N LEU A 34 -1.32 3.94 -3.74
CA LEU A 34 -0.52 3.68 -2.54
C LEU A 34 -0.14 4.97 -1.80
N ASN A 35 0.19 6.04 -2.54
CA ASN A 35 0.45 7.36 -1.96
C ASN A 35 -0.83 7.99 -1.37
N GLU A 36 -1.99 7.82 -2.00
CA GLU A 36 -3.28 8.26 -1.45
C GLU A 36 -3.58 7.55 -0.11
N PHE A 37 -3.33 6.24 -0.02
CA PHE A 37 -3.46 5.51 1.24
C PHE A 37 -2.48 6.01 2.30
N GLY A 38 -1.22 6.24 1.93
CA GLY A 38 -0.21 6.81 2.82
C GLY A 38 -0.62 8.14 3.42
N ALA A 39 -1.18 9.04 2.61
CA ALA A 39 -1.69 10.32 3.10
C ALA A 39 -2.96 10.17 3.96
N THR A 40 -3.85 9.24 3.60
CA THR A 40 -5.13 9.01 4.32
C THR A 40 -4.91 8.44 5.71
N TYR A 41 -3.93 7.55 5.86
CA TYR A 41 -3.65 6.83 7.09
C TYR A 41 -2.42 7.37 7.85
N ASP A 42 -1.90 8.53 7.43
CA ASP A 42 -0.74 9.19 8.04
C ASP A 42 0.46 8.24 8.19
N TRP A 43 0.79 7.54 7.09
CA TRP A 43 1.92 6.63 7.09
C TRP A 43 3.23 7.39 7.20
N ASP A 44 4.08 6.93 8.09
CA ASP A 44 5.46 7.37 8.15
C ASP A 44 6.20 6.98 6.86
N LEU A 45 6.73 7.98 6.17
CA LEU A 45 7.49 7.82 4.92
C LEU A 45 8.81 7.08 5.13
N GLU A 46 9.34 7.09 6.36
CA GLU A 46 10.54 6.36 6.75
C GLU A 46 10.22 4.92 7.21
N ASN A 47 8.94 4.52 7.23
CA ASN A 47 8.54 3.18 7.66
C ASN A 47 9.06 2.10 6.70
N GLU A 48 9.88 1.18 7.22
CA GLU A 48 10.43 0.07 6.43
C GLU A 48 9.36 -0.82 5.79
N HIS A 49 8.19 -0.96 6.45
CA HIS A 49 7.07 -1.71 5.88
C HIS A 49 6.42 -0.98 4.71
N LEU A 50 6.43 0.36 4.70
CA LEU A 50 5.99 1.12 3.54
C LEU A 50 6.91 0.87 2.34
N LEU A 51 8.23 0.95 2.55
CA LEU A 51 9.22 0.64 1.51
C LEU A 51 9.08 -0.79 0.98
N MET A 52 8.85 -1.77 1.86
CA MET A 52 8.60 -3.16 1.45
C MET A 52 7.30 -3.32 0.66
N LEU A 53 6.24 -2.60 1.02
CA LEU A 53 4.96 -2.64 0.32
C LEU A 53 5.07 -2.00 -1.07
N GLN A 54 5.74 -0.84 -1.18
CA GLN A 54 6.06 -0.20 -2.46
C GLN A 54 6.79 -1.15 -3.40
N ASN A 55 7.87 -1.78 -2.91
CA ASN A 55 8.62 -2.77 -3.68
C ASN A 55 7.76 -3.96 -4.15
N LYS A 56 6.81 -4.42 -3.31
CA LYS A 56 5.89 -5.51 -3.68
C LYS A 56 4.89 -5.08 -4.75
N VAL A 57 4.38 -3.85 -4.67
CA VAL A 57 3.46 -3.28 -5.66
C VAL A 57 4.17 -3.12 -7.00
N GLN A 58 5.39 -2.57 -7.03
CA GLN A 58 6.14 -2.38 -8.26
C GLN A 58 6.47 -3.70 -8.98
N ARG A 59 6.93 -4.71 -8.23
CA ARG A 59 7.27 -6.04 -8.79
C ARG A 59 6.11 -6.77 -9.46
N ARG A 60 4.88 -6.33 -9.25
CA ARG A 60 3.68 -6.94 -9.85
C ARG A 60 3.45 -6.52 -11.30
N PHE A 61 4.06 -5.41 -11.71
CA PHE A 61 3.92 -4.84 -13.04
C PHE A 61 5.19 -5.02 -13.89
N LEU A 62 6.20 -5.73 -13.36
CA LEU A 62 7.38 -6.22 -14.07
C LEU A 62 7.12 -7.62 -14.63
#